data_AF-A0A950GS74-F1
#
_entry.id   AF-A0A950GS74-F1
#
_cell.length_a   1.000
_cell.length_b   1.000
_cell.length_c   1.000
_cell.angle_alpha   90.00
_cell.angle_beta   90.00
_cell.angle_gamma   90.00
#
_symmetry.space_group_name_H-M   'P 1'
#
loop_
_entity.id
_entity.type
_entity.pdbx_description
1 polymer ?
#
loop_
_entity_poly.entity_id
_entity_poly.type
_entity_poly.pdbx_seq_one_letter_code
_entity_poly.pdbx_strand_id
1 'polypeptide(L)' 'MPRNSPAGFITAFFAVLMGFALIWHIWWMAILGFLAAIAVVLVAGWSVEREQEISAAEIAQMERAR' A
#
# COMPACT_ATOMS: atom_id res chain seq x y z
N MET A 1 13.90 -6.34 8.29
CA MET A 1 13.83 -5.74 6.92
C MET A 1 12.47 -5.10 6.70
N PRO A 2 12.34 -4.00 5.94
CA PRO A 2 11.03 -3.39 5.67
C PRO A 2 10.16 -4.36 4.86
N ARG A 3 8.96 -4.64 5.35
CA ARG A 3 8.04 -5.55 4.68
C ARG A 3 7.38 -4.86 3.49
N ASN A 4 7.15 -5.60 2.40
CA ASN A 4 6.42 -5.09 1.25
C ASN A 4 4.99 -4.67 1.67
N SER A 5 4.52 -3.54 1.15
CA SER A 5 3.16 -3.05 1.41
C SER A 5 2.43 -2.78 0.11
N PRO A 6 1.21 -3.33 -0.09
CA PRO A 6 0.41 -3.07 -1.28
C PRO A 6 -0.20 -1.66 -1.29
N ALA A 7 -0.05 -0.88 -0.22
CA ALA A 7 -0.69 0.43 -0.05
C ALA A 7 -0.41 1.40 -1.22
N GLY A 8 0.83 1.45 -1.72
CA GLY A 8 1.19 2.32 -2.83
C GLY A 8 0.45 1.96 -4.13
N PHE A 9 0.36 0.67 -4.44
CA PHE A 9 -0.35 0.18 -5.63
C PHE A 9 -1.85 0.49 -5.56
N ILE A 10 -2.47 0.24 -4.40
CA ILE A 10 -3.90 0.51 -4.20
C ILE A 10 -4.18 2.02 -4.31
N THR A 11 -3.31 2.87 -3.76
CA THR A 11 -3.46 4.33 -3.86
C THR A 11 -3.34 4.82 -5.31
N ALA A 12 -2.40 4.28 -6.09
CA ALA A 12 -2.23 4.63 -7.50
C ALA A 12 -3.47 4.26 -8.34
N PHE A 13 -4.09 3.11 -8.08
CA PHE A 13 -5.34 2.70 -8.73
C PHE A 13 -6.47 3.73 -8.50
N PHE A 14 -6.65 4.19 -7.25
CA PHE A 14 -7.63 5.23 -6.95
C PHE A 14 -7.30 6.58 -7.57
N ALA A 15 -6.01 6.93 -7.70
CA ALA A 15 -5.59 8.14 -8.40
C ALA A 15 -5.97 8.11 -9.89
N VAL A 16 -5.80 6.96 -10.56
CA VAL A 16 -6.23 6.77 -11.96
C VAL A 16 -7.75 6.91 -12.11
N LEU A 17 -8.52 6.24 -11.23
CA LEU A 17 -9.98 6.35 -11.23
C LEU A 17 -10.46 7.80 -11.02
N MET A 18 -9.85 8.52 -10.09
CA MET A 18 -10.16 9.92 -9.82
C MET A 18 -9.81 10.81 -11.03
N GLY A 19 -8.66 10.61 -11.67
CA GLY A 19 -8.28 11.34 -12.89
C GLY A 19 -9.29 11.14 -14.03
N PHE A 20 -9.70 9.89 -14.26
CA PHE A 20 -10.75 9.57 -15.23
C PHE A 20 -12.08 10.26 -14.86
N ALA A 21 -12.50 10.18 -13.60
CA ALA A 21 -13.74 10.80 -13.14
C ALA A 21 -13.76 12.33 -13.35
N LEU A 22 -12.64 13.01 -13.09
CA LEU A 22 -12.52 14.46 -13.25
C LEU A 22 -12.59 14.89 -14.73
N ILE A 23 -11.97 14.13 -15.64
CA ILE A 23 -12.03 14.41 -17.09
C ILE A 23 -13.48 14.33 -17.60
N TRP A 24 -14.22 13.30 -17.18
CA TRP A 24 -15.60 13.05 -17.63
C TRP A 24 -16.66 13.74 -16.76
N HIS A 25 -16.26 14.61 -15.83
CA HIS A 25 -17.16 15.33 -14.92
C HIS A 25 -18.09 14.41 -14.08
N ILE A 26 -17.59 13.21 -13.73
CA ILE A 26 -18.32 12.21 -12.95
C ILE A 26 -18.04 12.46 -11.46
N TRP A 27 -18.73 13.45 -10.88
CA TRP A 27 -18.41 13.97 -9.54
C TRP A 27 -18.54 12.95 -8.41
N TRP A 28 -19.54 12.05 -8.46
CA TRP A 28 -19.71 11.03 -7.43
C TRP A 28 -18.50 10.08 -7.39
N MET A 29 -17.94 9.73 -8.55
CA MET A 29 -16.81 8.82 -8.66
C MET A 29 -15.50 9.51 -8.26
N ALA A 30 -15.38 10.81 -8.53
CA ALA A 30 -14.25 11.62 -8.06
C ALA A 30 -14.22 11.69 -6.52
N ILE A 31 -15.36 11.97 -5.88
CA ILE A 31 -15.46 12.00 -4.41
C ILE A 31 -15.15 10.63 -3.80
N LEU A 32 -15.74 9.56 -4.34
CA LEU A 32 -15.47 8.20 -3.87
C LEU A 32 -14.00 7.80 -4.03
N GLY A 33 -13.40 8.08 -5.19
CA GLY A 33 -11.99 7.79 -5.45
C GLY A 33 -11.05 8.55 -4.49
N PHE A 34 -11.35 9.81 -4.22
CA PHE A 34 -10.59 10.63 -3.27
C PHE A 34 -10.69 10.10 -1.83
N LEU A 35 -11.90 9.79 -1.36
CA LEU A 35 -12.11 9.23 -0.03
C LEU A 35 -11.43 7.87 0.14
N ALA A 36 -11.49 7.02 -0.89
CA ALA A 36 -10.82 5.72 -0.88
C ALA A 36 -9.29 5.85 -0.83
N ALA A 37 -8.71 6.76 -1.62
CA ALA A 37 -7.27 7.04 -1.58
C ALA A 37 -6.83 7.52 -0.19
N ILE A 38 -7.58 8.43 0.44
CA ILE A 38 -7.29 8.90 1.82
C ILE A 38 -7.36 7.73 2.80
N ALA A 39 -8.40 6.90 2.74
CA ALA A 39 -8.55 5.76 3.64
C ALA A 39 -7.36 4.80 3.55
N VAL A 40 -6.88 4.51 2.34
CA VAL A 40 -5.71 3.63 2.12
C VAL A 40 -4.45 4.24 2.73
N VAL A 41 -4.22 5.54 2.52
CA VAL A 41 -3.07 6.24 3.09
C VAL A 41 -3.11 6.26 4.62
N LEU A 42 -4.28 6.47 5.23
CA LEU A 42 -4.45 6.44 6.68
C LEU A 42 -4.17 5.04 7.26
N VAL A 43 -4.76 4.00 6.66
CA VAL A 43 -4.52 2.60 7.07
C VAL A 43 -3.04 2.23 6.92
N ALA A 44 -2.40 2.65 5.83
CA ALA A 44 -0.98 2.42 5.62
C ALA A 44 -0.12 3.18 6.64
N GLY A 45 -0.48 4.42 6.96
CA GLY A 45 0.21 5.27 7.94
C GLY A 45 0.20 4.68 9.35
N TRP A 46 -0.96 4.15 9.78
CA TRP A 46 -1.15 3.51 11.09
C TRP A 46 -0.64 2.07 11.17
N SER A 47 -0.18 1.48 10.07
CA SER A 47 0.41 0.13 10.13
C SER A 47 1.71 0.13 10.95
N VAL A 48 1.66 -0.53 12.12
CA VAL A 48 2.79 -0.68 13.06
C VAL A 48 3.77 -1.77 12.59
N GLU A 49 3.27 -2.73 11.82
CA GLU A 49 4.00 -3.91 11.36
C GLU A 49 4.83 -3.62 10.11
N ARG A 50 5.82 -2.73 10.23
CA ARG A 50 6.71 -2.34 9.12
C ARG A 50 8.00 -3.16 9.07
N GLU A 51 8.38 -3.79 10.17
CA GLU A 51 9.66 -4.46 10.32
C GLU A 51 9.45 -5.97 10.46
N GLN A 52 10.02 -6.71 9.52
CA GLN A 52 10.17 -8.15 9.65
C GLN A 52 11.47 -8.41 10.43
N GLU A 53 11.34 -8.91 11.64
CA GLU A 53 12.46 -9.42 12.43
C GLU A 53 12.92 -10.74 11.81
N ILE A 54 14.18 -10.80 11.38
CA ILE A 54 14.78 -12.03 10.83
C ILE A 54 15.54 -12.68 11.99
N SER A 55 15.16 -13.90 12.35
CA SER A 55 15.80 -14.63 13.44
C SER A 55 17.23 -15.04 13.07
N ALA A 56 18.16 -14.99 14.01
CA ALA A 56 19.51 -15.53 13.83
C ALA A 56 19.51 -17.02 13.42
N ALA A 57 18.46 -17.77 13.80
CA ALA A 57 18.29 -19.16 13.39
C ALA A 57 17.93 -19.31 11.89
N GLU A 58 17.15 -18.40 11.31
CA GLU A 58 16.85 -18.37 9.87
C GLU A 58 18.11 -18.04 9.06
N ILE A 59 18.91 -17.07 9.55
CA ILE A 59 20.20 -16.71 8.92
C ILE A 59 21.14 -17.92 8.91
N ALA A 60 21.26 -18.64 10.03
CA ALA A 60 22.10 -19.82 10.13
C ALA A 60 21.60 -21.02 9.29
N GLN A 61 20.29 -21.14 9.04
CA GLN A 61 19.76 -22.13 8.09
C GLN A 61 20.06 -21.74 6.64
N MET A 62 19.89 -20.47 6.28
CA MET A 62 20.20 -19.96 4.94
C MET A 62 21.69 -20.08 4.60
N GLU A 63 22.59 -19.83 5.55
CA GLU A 63 24.03 -20.03 5.34
C GLU A 63 24.42 -21.50 5.19
N ARG A 64 23.76 -22.44 5.91
CA ARG A 64 24.03 -23.88 5.78
C ARG A 64 23.54 -24.48 4.46
N ALA A 65 22.55 -23.86 3.82
CA ALA A 65 21.99 -24.30 2.55
C ALA A 65 22.74 -23.74 1.32
N ARG A 66 23.72 -22.85 1.54
CA ARG A 66 24.57 -22.24 0.51
C ARG A 66 25.88 -22.99 0.36
#